data_AF-A0A4Y9SSW1-F1
#
_entry.id   AF-A0A4Y9SSW1-F1
#
_cell.length_a   1.000
_cell.length_b   1.000
_cell.length_c   1.000
_cell.angle_alpha   90.00
_cell.angle_beta   90.00
_cell.angle_gamma   90.00
#
_symmetry.space_group_name_H-M   'P 1'
#
loop_
_entity.id
_entity.type
_entity.pdbx_description
1 polymer ?
#
loop_
_entity_poly.entity_id
_entity_poly.type
_entity_poly.pdbx_seq_one_letter_code
_entity_poly.pdbx_strand_id
1 'polypeptide(L)' 'ELPSDLPAYLEKIERDIILKALVQTQFNRTQAAQLLGISFRQLRYQMQKLDIQAPDD' A
#
# COMPACT_ATOMS: atom_id res chain seq x y z
N GLU A 1 -19.16 12.19 -9.09
CA GLU A 1 -18.84 13.46 -8.41
C GLU A 1 -17.34 13.51 -8.13
N LEU A 2 -16.76 14.71 -8.00
CA LEU A 2 -15.33 14.88 -7.71
C LEU A 2 -15.07 14.85 -6.20
N PRO A 3 -13.93 14.31 -5.74
CA PRO A 3 -13.59 14.33 -4.31
C PRO A 3 -13.39 15.76 -3.82
N SER A 4 -13.86 16.06 -2.63
CA SER A 4 -13.66 17.34 -1.95
C SER A 4 -12.19 17.58 -1.54
N ASP A 5 -11.43 16.50 -1.37
CA ASP A 5 -10.00 16.49 -1.04
C ASP A 5 -9.30 15.43 -1.89
N LEU A 6 -8.54 15.89 -2.88
CA LEU A 6 -7.80 15.01 -3.79
C LEU A 6 -6.64 14.27 -3.09
N PRO A 7 -5.78 14.93 -2.29
CA PRO A 7 -4.76 14.24 -1.49
C PRO A 7 -5.33 13.07 -0.67
N ALA A 8 -6.37 13.29 0.13
CA ALA A 8 -6.95 12.24 0.98
C ALA A 8 -7.56 11.09 0.15
N TYR A 9 -8.16 11.42 -0.99
CA TYR A 9 -8.70 10.41 -1.92
C TYR A 9 -7.60 9.52 -2.52
N LEU A 10 -6.48 10.11 -2.93
CA LEU A 10 -5.34 9.37 -3.47
C LEU A 10 -4.68 8.49 -2.41
N GLU A 11 -4.55 8.98 -1.18
CA GLU A 11 -4.00 8.18 -0.07
C GLU A 11 -4.87 6.96 0.23
N LYS A 12 -6.21 7.13 0.20
CA LYS A 12 -7.13 6.01 0.36
C LYS A 12 -6.95 4.96 -0.74
N ILE A 13 -6.88 5.40 -2.01
CA ILE A 13 -6.67 4.49 -3.14
C ILE A 13 -5.33 3.75 -3.00
N GLU A 14 -4.26 4.49 -2.70
CA GLU A 14 -2.92 3.92 -2.54
C GLU A 14 -2.92 2.88 -1.41
N ARG A 15 -3.53 3.19 -0.27
CA ARG A 15 -3.68 2.28 0.87
C ARG A 15 -4.42 1.00 0.48
N ASP A 16 -5.54 1.13 -0.23
CA ASP A 16 -6.36 -0.01 -0.65
C ASP A 16 -5.59 -0.91 -1.64
N ILE A 17 -4.82 -0.33 -2.56
CA ILE A 17 -4.00 -1.08 -3.52
C ILE A 17 -2.88 -1.83 -2.80
N ILE A 18 -2.17 -1.17 -1.89
CA ILE A 18 -1.08 -1.79 -1.13
C ILE A 18 -1.62 -2.95 -0.28
N LEU A 19 -2.74 -2.76 0.42
CA LEU A 19 -3.36 -3.83 1.21
C LEU A 19 -3.78 -5.02 0.34
N LYS A 20 -4.38 -4.78 -0.83
CA LYS A 20 -4.74 -5.85 -1.76
C LYS A 20 -3.51 -6.64 -2.21
N ALA A 21 -2.42 -5.95 -2.57
CA ALA A 21 -1.19 -6.62 -2.94
C ALA A 21 -0.60 -7.44 -1.79
N LEU A 22 -0.57 -6.90 -0.57
CA LEU A 22 -0.13 -7.62 0.63
C LEU A 22 -0.98 -8.86 0.87
N VAL A 23 -2.32 -8.76 0.82
CA VAL A 23 -3.20 -9.91 1.01
C VAL A 23 -2.97 -10.97 -0.08
N GLN A 24 -2.86 -10.57 -1.35
CA GLN A 24 -2.60 -11.49 -2.47
C GLN A 24 -1.28 -12.24 -2.34
N THR A 25 -0.28 -11.64 -1.69
CA THR A 25 1.03 -12.25 -1.47
C THR A 25 1.21 -12.81 -0.06
N GLN A 26 0.12 -13.00 0.70
CA GLN A 26 0.14 -13.51 2.08
C GLN A 26 1.10 -12.69 2.98
N PHE A 27 1.04 -11.37 2.85
CA PHE A 27 1.87 -10.38 3.51
C PHE A 27 3.37 -10.49 3.20
N ASN A 28 3.77 -11.23 2.16
CA ASN A 28 5.13 -11.19 1.64
C ASN A 28 5.39 -9.84 0.95
N ARG A 29 6.02 -8.92 1.68
CA ARG A 29 6.31 -7.54 1.24
C ARG A 29 7.21 -7.48 0.00
N THR A 30 8.15 -8.41 -0.16
CA THR A 30 9.02 -8.44 -1.35
C THR A 30 8.20 -8.77 -2.59
N GLN A 31 7.32 -9.77 -2.52
CA GLN A 31 6.43 -10.12 -3.61
C GLN A 31 5.37 -9.04 -3.86
N ALA A 32 4.84 -8.39 -2.81
CA ALA A 32 3.89 -7.29 -2.96
C ALA A 32 4.51 -6.10 -3.69
N ALA A 33 5.76 -5.75 -3.37
CA ALA A 33 6.49 -4.68 -4.06
C ALA A 33 6.69 -5.03 -5.55
N GLN A 34 7.07 -6.27 -5.85
CA GLN A 34 7.20 -6.76 -7.23
C GLN A 34 5.87 -6.71 -7.99
N LEU A 35 4.77 -7.14 -7.36
CA LEU A 35 3.42 -7.12 -7.93
C LEU A 35 2.96 -5.69 -8.26
N LEU A 36 3.29 -4.73 -7.41
CA LEU A 36 2.99 -3.30 -7.60
C LEU A 36 3.97 -2.59 -8.56
N GLY A 37 5.03 -3.26 -9.01
CA GLY A 37 6.04 -2.67 -9.89
C GLY A 37 6.88 -1.57 -9.21
N ILE A 38 7.01 -1.60 -7.88
CA ILE A 38 7.80 -0.63 -7.11
C ILE A 38 8.95 -1.32 -6.38
N SER A 39 9.95 -0.54 -5.96
CA SER A 39 11.01 -1.07 -5.11
C SER A 39 10.47 -1.44 -3.72
N PHE A 40 11.09 -2.43 -3.08
CA PHE A 40 10.80 -2.78 -1.69
C PHE A 40 10.92 -1.59 -0.72
N ARG A 41 11.88 -0.68 -0.98
CA ARG A 41 12.05 0.55 -0.20
C ARG A 41 10.86 1.49 -0.33
N GLN A 42 10.34 1.67 -1.54
CA GLN A 42 9.13 2.49 -1.77
C GLN A 42 7.93 1.88 -1.06
N LEU A 43 7.74 0.55 -1.17
CA LEU A 43 6.65 -0.12 -0.46
C LEU A 43 6.71 0.14 1.05
N ARG A 44 7.88 -0.05 1.68
CA ARG A 44 8.04 0.19 3.12
C ARG A 44 7.74 1.64 3.51
N TYR A 45 8.19 2.61 2.71
CA TYR A 45 7.89 4.01 2.96
C TYR A 45 6.38 4.28 2.89
N GLN A 46 5.68 3.74 1.89
CA GLN A 46 4.24 3.93 1.79
C GLN A 46 3.47 3.22 2.91
N MET A 47 3.89 2.03 3.30
CA MET A 47 3.30 1.34 4.45
C MET A 47 3.44 2.16 5.74
N GLN A 48 4.61 2.76 5.98
CA GLN A 48 4.83 3.64 7.12
C GLN A 48 3.99 4.93 7.04
N LYS A 49 3.95 5.56 5.85
CA LYS A 49 3.19 6.79 5.63
C LYS A 49 1.68 6.60 5.83
N LEU A 50 1.15 5.46 5.38
CA LEU A 50 -0.28 5.15 5.36
C LEU A 50 -0.74 4.30 6.56
N ASP A 51 0.14 4.12 7.55
CA ASP A 51 -0.10 3.32 8.76
C ASP A 51 -0.64 1.91 8.45
N ILE A 52 0.04 1.21 7.53
CA ILE A 52 -0.27 -0.16 7.11
C ILE A 52 0.63 -1.13 7.87
N GLN A 53 0.03 -1.94 8.73
CA GLN A 53 0.70 -2.98 9.51
C GLN A 53 0.39 -4.37 8.95
N ALA A 54 1.35 -5.27 9.03
CA ALA A 54 1.11 -6.69 8.77
C ALA A 54 0.51 -7.35 10.03
N PRO A 55 -0.19 -8.49 9.90
CA PRO A 55 -0.79 -9.21 11.03
C PRO A 55 0.22 -9.61 12.12
N ASP A 56 1.49 -9.78 11.77
CA ASP A 56 2.56 -10.25 12.66
C ASP A 56 3.60 -9.16 13.01
N ASP A 57 3.33 -7.88 12.69
CA ASP A 57 4.21 -6.73 12.96
C ASP A 57 3.99 -6.09 14.34
#